data_AF-A0A838SZ37-F1
#
_entry.id   AF-A0A838SZ37-F1
#
_cell.length_a   1.000
_cell.length_b   1.000
_cell.length_c   1.000
_cell.angle_alpha   90.00
_cell.angle_beta   90.00
_cell.angle_gamma   90.00
#
_symmetry.space_group_name_H-M   'P 1'
#
loop_
_entity.id
_entity.type
_entity.pdbx_description
1 polymer ?
#
loop_
_entity_poly.entity_id
_entity_poly.type
_entity_poly.pdbx_seq_one_letter_code
_entity_poly.pdbx_strand_id
1 'polypeptide(L)'
;MTKDYCYGNTSPLDAATDRDNDRIRDDCEAELASRLAPLLNIGNDESYPERQPYWAASRHPDRPDNIQIIYALSYLYDGGCQFCWVSKDSRQHQGDSEFIVLEITNAGGATWGLLYATLSAHFGAEEGVAPQYQSGADSYYWGDLDYPQGPFPRIWSSLDKHANYRNRAACESGAFARQDSCHGDYIGTQIPAPASRNLGNYYHVPAGSEIVATQLIPCTSWEGPDWMYYAARTGQECFWSDNVFSGWDPTKPDDATPYKRIFKIFGF
;
A
#
# COMPACT_ATOMS: atom_id res chain seq x y z
N MET A 1 19.82 10.08 4.33
CA MET A 1 20.68 9.10 3.64
C MET A 1 20.95 9.44 2.17
N THR A 2 22.13 9.16 1.59
CA THR A 2 22.44 9.48 0.17
C THR A 2 22.11 8.33 -0.80
N LYS A 3 21.91 8.65 -2.10
CA LYS A 3 21.73 7.64 -3.17
C LYS A 3 22.86 6.60 -3.20
N ASP A 4 24.10 7.07 -3.15
CA ASP A 4 25.27 6.19 -3.21
C ASP A 4 25.39 5.24 -2.02
N TYR A 5 24.92 5.67 -0.84
CA TYR A 5 24.86 4.80 0.32
C TYR A 5 23.77 3.73 0.16
N CYS A 6 22.56 4.15 -0.23
CA CYS A 6 21.41 3.26 -0.40
C CYS A 6 21.68 2.16 -1.43
N TYR A 7 22.34 2.50 -2.54
CA TYR A 7 22.66 1.56 -3.61
C TYR A 7 24.01 0.85 -3.44
N GLY A 8 24.68 1.05 -2.30
CA GLY A 8 25.94 0.41 -1.99
C GLY A 8 27.15 0.86 -2.82
N ASN A 9 27.09 2.01 -3.48
CA ASN A 9 28.20 2.59 -4.24
C ASN A 9 29.35 3.06 -3.32
N THR A 10 29.04 3.53 -2.10
CA THR A 10 30.06 3.94 -1.11
C THR A 10 30.43 2.83 -0.13
N SER A 11 29.58 1.82 0.02
CA SER A 11 29.79 0.68 0.93
C SER A 11 29.04 -0.51 0.33
N PRO A 12 29.74 -1.58 -0.10
CA PRO A 12 29.11 -2.70 -0.79
C PRO A 12 27.94 -3.28 -0.01
N LEU A 13 26.92 -3.75 -0.75
CA LEU A 13 25.83 -4.54 -0.21
C LEU A 13 26.30 -5.99 0.01
N ASP A 14 25.74 -6.62 1.03
CA ASP A 14 25.92 -8.03 1.36
C ASP A 14 24.63 -8.59 1.96
N ALA A 15 24.58 -9.91 2.20
CA ALA A 15 23.39 -10.56 2.74
C ALA A 15 22.99 -10.09 4.16
N ALA A 16 23.83 -9.32 4.84
CA ALA A 16 23.50 -8.72 6.13
C ALA A 16 22.92 -7.31 6.01
N THR A 17 23.13 -6.66 4.86
CA THR A 17 22.78 -5.26 4.63
C THR A 17 21.76 -5.05 3.51
N ASP A 18 21.49 -6.07 2.71
CA ASP A 18 20.47 -6.19 1.67
C ASP A 18 19.92 -7.63 1.74
N ARG A 19 18.98 -7.87 2.68
CA ARG A 19 18.52 -9.23 3.04
C ARG A 19 17.56 -9.81 2.01
N ASP A 20 16.79 -8.98 1.35
CA ASP A 20 15.88 -9.36 0.28
C ASP A 20 16.52 -9.28 -1.12
N ASN A 21 17.77 -8.82 -1.20
CA ASN A 21 18.62 -8.84 -2.40
C ASN A 21 18.00 -8.03 -3.55
N ASP A 22 17.41 -6.89 -3.22
CA ASP A 22 16.79 -5.99 -4.18
C ASP A 22 17.77 -4.91 -4.70
N ARG A 23 19.01 -4.92 -4.17
CA ARG A 23 20.10 -3.96 -4.40
C ARG A 23 19.84 -2.59 -3.79
N ILE A 24 19.12 -2.54 -2.69
CA ILE A 24 18.94 -1.41 -1.80
C ILE A 24 19.33 -1.89 -0.40
N ARG A 25 19.98 -1.01 0.36
CA ARG A 25 20.36 -1.32 1.73
C ARG A 25 19.12 -1.30 2.64
N ASP A 26 18.90 -2.34 3.44
CA ASP A 26 17.76 -2.49 4.36
C ASP A 26 17.51 -1.26 5.26
N ASP A 27 18.57 -0.65 5.79
CA ASP A 27 18.45 0.53 6.65
C ASP A 27 18.04 1.79 5.87
N CYS A 28 18.38 1.86 4.57
CA CYS A 28 17.89 2.88 3.67
C CYS A 28 16.42 2.71 3.38
N GLU A 29 16.00 1.49 3.06
CA GLU A 29 14.60 1.20 2.83
C GLU A 29 13.76 1.58 4.04
N ALA A 30 14.17 1.15 5.24
CA ALA A 30 13.47 1.45 6.48
C ALA A 30 13.44 2.95 6.80
N GLU A 31 14.55 3.68 6.61
CA GLU A 31 14.58 5.15 6.80
C GLU A 31 13.62 5.84 5.82
N LEU A 32 13.65 5.46 4.54
CA LEU A 32 12.80 6.06 3.51
C LEU A 32 11.33 5.73 3.74
N ALA A 33 11.00 4.46 3.97
CA ALA A 33 9.64 3.99 4.20
C ALA A 33 9.03 4.66 5.45
N SER A 34 9.78 4.78 6.54
CA SER A 34 9.30 5.45 7.75
C SER A 34 9.18 6.97 7.57
N ARG A 35 10.13 7.62 6.89
CA ARG A 35 10.15 9.08 6.75
C ARG A 35 9.12 9.60 5.76
N LEU A 36 8.86 8.85 4.70
CA LEU A 36 7.93 9.21 3.62
C LEU A 36 6.57 8.54 3.76
N ALA A 37 6.37 7.75 4.81
CA ALA A 37 5.09 7.13 5.14
C ALA A 37 3.95 8.15 5.08
N PRO A 38 2.91 7.92 4.25
CA PRO A 38 1.79 8.82 4.14
C PRO A 38 1.07 9.07 5.47
N LEU A 39 0.47 10.25 5.57
CA LEU A 39 -0.54 10.53 6.56
C LEU A 39 -1.87 9.96 6.07
N LEU A 40 -2.29 8.83 6.63
CA LEU A 40 -3.57 8.21 6.30
C LEU A 40 -4.68 8.87 7.11
N ASN A 41 -5.55 9.58 6.41
CA ASN A 41 -6.75 10.20 6.95
C ASN A 41 -7.88 9.18 6.89
N ILE A 42 -8.33 8.73 8.06
CA ILE A 42 -9.52 7.90 8.23
C ILE A 42 -10.58 8.72 8.99
N GLY A 43 -11.85 8.56 8.63
CA GLY A 43 -12.97 9.23 9.29
C GLY A 43 -13.07 8.80 10.75
N ASN A 44 -13.45 9.71 11.64
CA ASN A 44 -13.70 9.38 13.05
C ASN A 44 -14.96 8.53 13.26
N ASP A 45 -15.80 8.43 12.24
CA ASP A 45 -16.96 7.58 12.11
C ASP A 45 -16.67 6.25 11.41
N GLU A 46 -15.40 5.95 11.09
CA GLU A 46 -14.98 4.65 10.56
C GLU A 46 -15.35 3.52 11.51
N SER A 47 -16.08 2.55 10.98
CA SER A 47 -16.54 1.39 11.73
C SER A 47 -15.42 0.40 11.99
N TYR A 48 -14.39 0.38 11.14
CA TYR A 48 -13.32 -0.62 11.12
C TYR A 48 -11.91 -0.03 10.93
N PRO A 49 -11.47 0.92 11.77
CA PRO A 49 -10.21 1.65 11.55
C PRO A 49 -8.96 0.80 11.81
N GLU A 50 -9.11 -0.37 12.43
CA GLU A 50 -8.00 -1.22 12.83
C GLU A 50 -7.34 -1.90 11.65
N ARG A 51 -6.00 -1.87 11.65
CA ARG A 51 -5.17 -2.34 10.54
C ARG A 51 -3.76 -2.68 11.01
N GLN A 52 -3.08 -3.50 10.24
CA GLN A 52 -1.73 -3.97 10.52
C GLN A 52 -0.82 -3.75 9.32
N PRO A 53 -0.42 -2.51 9.04
CA PRO A 53 0.25 -2.22 7.79
C PRO A 53 1.65 -2.84 7.72
N TYR A 54 1.99 -3.26 6.52
CA TYR A 54 3.27 -3.78 6.08
C TYR A 54 3.81 -2.93 4.94
N TRP A 55 5.08 -3.08 4.61
CA TRP A 55 5.67 -2.35 3.51
C TRP A 55 6.72 -3.16 2.78
N ALA A 56 7.01 -2.80 1.54
CA ALA A 56 8.16 -3.28 0.78
C ALA A 56 8.78 -2.11 0.01
N ALA A 57 10.08 -2.18 -0.23
CA ALA A 57 10.76 -1.29 -1.15
C ALA A 57 11.32 -2.08 -2.33
N SER A 58 11.51 -1.39 -3.45
CA SER A 58 12.16 -1.95 -4.63
C SER A 58 12.74 -0.83 -5.47
N ARG A 59 13.67 -1.18 -6.35
CA ARG A 59 14.01 -0.28 -7.47
C ARG A 59 12.87 -0.29 -8.47
N HIS A 60 12.54 0.89 -9.00
CA HIS A 60 11.56 0.96 -10.09
C HIS A 60 12.09 0.16 -11.31
N PRO A 61 11.32 -0.78 -11.88
CA PRO A 61 11.80 -1.70 -12.91
C PRO A 61 12.32 -0.99 -14.17
N ASP A 62 11.62 0.06 -14.61
CA ASP A 62 12.02 0.85 -15.79
C ASP A 62 12.92 2.07 -15.47
N ARG A 63 13.08 2.40 -14.19
CA ARG A 63 13.79 3.61 -13.73
C ARG A 63 14.62 3.26 -12.49
N PRO A 64 15.69 2.46 -12.64
CA PRO A 64 16.42 1.85 -11.51
C PRO A 64 17.14 2.83 -10.57
N ASP A 65 17.11 4.13 -10.89
CA ASP A 65 17.55 5.25 -10.05
C ASP A 65 16.45 5.77 -9.09
N ASN A 66 15.21 5.34 -9.29
CA ASN A 66 14.07 5.60 -8.43
C ASN A 66 13.81 4.38 -7.55
N ILE A 67 13.27 4.65 -6.37
CA ILE A 67 12.83 3.62 -5.43
C ILE A 67 11.31 3.68 -5.39
N GLN A 68 10.64 2.52 -5.38
CA GLN A 68 9.23 2.40 -5.08
C GLN A 68 9.07 1.85 -3.68
N ILE A 69 8.05 2.34 -2.96
CA ILE A 69 7.69 1.86 -1.63
C ILE A 69 6.19 1.56 -1.67
N ILE A 70 5.81 0.32 -1.44
CA ILE A 70 4.41 -0.05 -1.26
C ILE A 70 4.10 -0.18 0.23
N TYR A 71 2.96 0.36 0.63
CA TYR A 71 2.35 0.16 1.94
C TYR A 71 1.13 -0.72 1.74
N ALA A 72 1.18 -1.96 2.22
CA ALA A 72 0.04 -2.86 2.29
C ALA A 72 -0.68 -2.57 3.62
N LEU A 73 -1.92 -2.06 3.57
CA LEU A 73 -2.55 -1.51 4.77
C LEU A 73 -3.10 -2.59 5.70
N SER A 74 -3.52 -3.73 5.15
CA SER A 74 -3.92 -4.94 5.90
C SER A 74 -4.94 -4.64 7.00
N TYR A 75 -6.13 -4.18 6.60
CA TYR A 75 -7.22 -3.89 7.51
C TYR A 75 -7.70 -5.14 8.23
N LEU A 76 -8.05 -4.99 9.52
CA LEU A 76 -8.64 -6.07 10.30
C LEU A 76 -9.92 -6.57 9.61
N TYR A 77 -10.74 -5.60 9.21
CA TYR A 77 -11.99 -5.80 8.53
C TYR A 77 -12.20 -4.68 7.52
N ASP A 78 -12.73 -5.04 6.36
CA ASP A 78 -13.15 -4.09 5.35
C ASP A 78 -14.65 -4.32 5.10
N GLY A 79 -15.44 -3.29 5.39
CA GLY A 79 -16.88 -3.33 5.30
C GLY A 79 -17.40 -3.38 3.87
N GLY A 80 -16.55 -3.04 2.90
CA GLY A 80 -16.94 -2.89 1.51
C GLY A 80 -18.08 -1.88 1.38
N CYS A 81 -18.93 -2.08 0.37
CA CYS A 81 -19.95 -1.09 0.04
C CYS A 81 -21.24 -1.22 0.86
N GLN A 82 -21.35 -0.50 1.98
CA GLN A 82 -22.57 -0.47 2.80
C GLN A 82 -23.79 0.13 2.06
N PHE A 83 -23.58 1.07 1.13
CA PHE A 83 -24.64 1.80 0.42
C PHE A 83 -24.66 1.55 -1.10
N CYS A 84 -24.29 0.36 -1.55
CA CYS A 84 -24.41 0.02 -2.97
C CYS A 84 -25.88 -0.16 -3.37
N TRP A 85 -26.57 0.93 -3.72
CA TRP A 85 -27.99 0.91 -4.12
C TRP A 85 -28.27 0.16 -5.42
N VAL A 86 -27.21 -0.15 -6.19
CA VAL A 86 -27.30 -0.63 -7.58
C VAL A 86 -27.09 -2.15 -7.67
N SER A 87 -26.41 -2.74 -6.69
CA SER A 87 -26.26 -4.18 -6.53
C SER A 87 -26.89 -4.58 -5.19
N LYS A 88 -27.78 -5.57 -5.16
CA LYS A 88 -28.33 -6.11 -3.90
C LYS A 88 -27.27 -6.84 -3.05
N ASP A 89 -26.00 -6.70 -3.41
CA ASP A 89 -24.89 -7.36 -2.77
C ASP A 89 -24.01 -6.31 -2.07
N SER A 90 -24.31 -6.06 -0.80
CA SER A 90 -23.52 -5.20 0.10
C SER A 90 -22.15 -5.80 0.45
N ARG A 91 -21.70 -6.83 -0.27
CA ARG A 91 -20.41 -7.51 -0.10
C ARG A 91 -19.42 -7.17 -1.19
N GLN A 92 -19.82 -6.40 -2.21
CA GLN A 92 -18.89 -5.86 -3.19
C GLN A 92 -17.83 -5.01 -2.47
N HIS A 93 -16.57 -5.22 -2.86
CA HIS A 93 -15.40 -4.57 -2.27
C HIS A 93 -15.09 -4.97 -0.82
N GLN A 94 -15.69 -6.04 -0.28
CA GLN A 94 -15.29 -6.52 1.04
C GLN A 94 -13.92 -7.18 0.97
N GLY A 95 -12.96 -6.57 1.66
CA GLY A 95 -11.64 -7.12 1.86
C GLY A 95 -10.68 -6.81 0.72
N ASP A 96 -10.95 -5.77 -0.07
CA ASP A 96 -10.06 -5.36 -1.14
C ASP A 96 -8.64 -5.12 -0.56
N SER A 97 -7.61 -5.54 -1.30
CA SER A 97 -6.24 -5.23 -0.88
C SER A 97 -6.01 -3.74 -1.02
N GLU A 98 -6.06 -3.05 0.11
CA GLU A 98 -5.82 -1.62 0.19
C GLU A 98 -4.33 -1.32 0.28
N PHE A 99 -3.86 -0.48 -0.63
CA PHE A 99 -2.44 -0.19 -0.77
C PHE A 99 -2.17 1.25 -1.20
N ILE A 100 -0.95 1.69 -0.93
CA ILE A 100 -0.38 2.94 -1.43
C ILE A 100 1.02 2.64 -1.97
N VAL A 101 1.30 2.97 -3.22
CA VAL A 101 2.66 2.91 -3.79
C VAL A 101 3.20 4.33 -3.94
N LEU A 102 4.39 4.58 -3.40
CA LEU A 102 5.13 5.82 -3.60
C LEU A 102 6.33 5.56 -4.49
N GLU A 103 6.47 6.27 -5.61
CA GLU A 103 7.71 6.34 -6.38
C GLU A 103 8.49 7.57 -5.95
N ILE A 104 9.73 7.38 -5.51
CA ILE A 104 10.60 8.44 -5.00
C ILE A 104 11.91 8.49 -5.80
N THR A 105 12.51 9.67 -5.84
CA THR A 105 13.80 9.89 -6.50
C THR A 105 14.74 10.68 -5.60
N ASN A 106 16.05 10.50 -5.78
CA ASN A 106 17.04 11.31 -5.08
C ASN A 106 17.10 12.71 -5.73
N ALA A 107 16.66 13.73 -5.00
CA ALA A 107 16.68 15.12 -5.44
C ALA A 107 18.07 15.79 -5.24
N GLY A 108 19.08 15.01 -4.84
CA GLY A 108 20.45 15.47 -4.57
C GLY A 108 20.87 15.27 -3.12
N GLY A 109 22.13 14.86 -2.93
CA GLY A 109 22.70 14.62 -1.61
C GLY A 109 21.88 13.60 -0.81
N ALA A 110 21.44 14.01 0.38
CA ALA A 110 20.64 13.18 1.28
C ALA A 110 19.12 13.40 1.15
N THR A 111 18.68 14.11 0.11
CA THR A 111 17.28 14.48 -0.10
C THR A 111 16.61 13.53 -1.08
N TRP A 112 15.48 12.96 -0.66
CA TRP A 112 14.60 12.16 -1.49
C TRP A 112 13.24 12.85 -1.59
N GLY A 113 12.66 12.83 -2.78
CA GLY A 113 11.38 13.47 -3.07
C GLY A 113 10.43 12.49 -3.76
N LEU A 114 9.13 12.67 -3.49
CA LEU A 114 8.08 11.93 -4.17
C LEU A 114 7.97 12.39 -5.63
N LEU A 115 7.89 11.44 -6.55
CA LEU A 115 7.55 11.68 -7.95
C LEU A 115 6.08 11.37 -8.21
N TYR A 116 5.66 10.16 -7.84
CA TYR A 116 4.32 9.65 -8.08
C TYR A 116 3.79 8.92 -6.84
N ALA A 117 2.47 8.95 -6.67
CA ALA A 117 1.76 8.02 -5.81
C ALA A 117 0.70 7.27 -6.62
N THR A 118 0.67 5.95 -6.50
CA THR A 118 -0.44 5.14 -7.00
C THR A 118 -1.26 4.65 -5.82
N LEU A 119 -2.57 4.86 -5.88
CA LEU A 119 -3.49 4.55 -4.78
C LEU A 119 -4.44 3.41 -5.19
N SER A 120 -4.97 2.71 -4.20
CA SER A 120 -5.81 1.52 -4.41
C SER A 120 -7.21 1.79 -4.94
N ALA A 121 -7.75 2.99 -4.78
CA ALA A 121 -9.10 3.30 -5.25
C ALA A 121 -9.25 2.93 -6.73
N HIS A 122 -10.22 2.08 -7.04
CA HIS A 122 -10.55 1.60 -8.39
C HIS A 122 -9.37 0.97 -9.16
N PHE A 123 -8.28 0.63 -8.48
CA PHE A 123 -7.11 0.09 -9.14
C PHE A 123 -7.44 -1.28 -9.74
N GLY A 124 -7.28 -1.39 -11.06
CA GLY A 124 -7.55 -2.64 -11.79
C GLY A 124 -9.03 -2.87 -12.12
N ALA A 125 -9.91 -1.87 -11.92
CA ALA A 125 -11.30 -1.97 -12.35
C ALA A 125 -11.41 -2.11 -13.90
N GLU A 126 -12.36 -2.91 -14.36
CA GLU A 126 -12.51 -3.34 -15.77
C GLU A 126 -12.94 -2.20 -16.72
N GLU A 127 -12.75 -2.44 -18.05
CA GLU A 127 -13.34 -1.61 -19.11
C GLU A 127 -14.86 -1.51 -18.95
N GLY A 128 -15.37 -0.29 -18.82
CA GLY A 128 -16.80 -0.01 -18.61
C GLY A 128 -17.08 0.89 -17.40
N VAL A 129 -16.13 0.98 -16.46
CA VAL A 129 -16.07 2.06 -15.48
C VAL A 129 -15.53 3.33 -16.16
N ALA A 130 -15.95 4.52 -15.69
CA ALA A 130 -15.54 5.78 -16.31
C ALA A 130 -14.00 5.86 -16.42
N PRO A 131 -13.42 6.40 -17.51
CA PRO A 131 -11.99 6.30 -17.80
C PRO A 131 -11.06 6.77 -16.68
N GLN A 132 -11.52 7.67 -15.81
CA GLN A 132 -10.77 8.11 -14.63
C GLN A 132 -10.64 7.05 -13.51
N TYR A 133 -11.22 5.87 -13.66
CA TYR A 133 -11.21 4.78 -12.68
C TYR A 133 -10.68 3.46 -13.28
N GLN A 134 -10.09 3.49 -14.48
CA GLN A 134 -9.49 2.32 -15.11
C GLN A 134 -8.04 2.15 -14.65
N SER A 135 -7.49 0.93 -14.76
CA SER A 135 -6.12 0.60 -14.34
C SER A 135 -5.09 1.66 -14.76
N GLY A 136 -4.43 2.29 -13.77
CA GLY A 136 -3.45 3.36 -13.96
C GLY A 136 -4.00 4.79 -13.83
N ALA A 137 -5.31 4.98 -13.74
CA ALA A 137 -5.94 6.29 -13.55
C ALA A 137 -5.74 6.90 -12.16
N ASP A 138 -5.43 6.07 -11.15
CA ASP A 138 -5.14 6.50 -9.77
C ASP A 138 -3.64 6.66 -9.48
N SER A 139 -2.85 6.95 -10.52
CA SER A 139 -1.47 7.40 -10.39
C SER A 139 -1.40 8.93 -10.49
N TYR A 140 -0.84 9.54 -9.46
CA TYR A 140 -0.87 10.98 -9.25
C TYR A 140 0.55 11.53 -9.19
N TYR A 141 0.76 12.69 -9.81
CA TYR A 141 2.02 13.40 -9.67
C TYR A 141 2.06 14.07 -8.29
N TRP A 142 3.26 14.35 -7.76
CA TRP A 142 3.38 14.99 -6.44
C TRP A 142 2.58 16.30 -6.32
N GLY A 143 2.38 17.05 -7.40
CA GLY A 143 1.57 18.28 -7.40
C GLY A 143 0.06 18.07 -7.19
N ASP A 144 -0.44 16.84 -7.31
CA ASP A 144 -1.86 16.49 -7.18
C ASP A 144 -2.24 16.06 -5.75
N LEU A 145 -1.24 15.93 -4.85
CA LEU A 145 -1.39 15.44 -3.48
C LEU A 145 -1.32 16.59 -2.47
N ASP A 146 -1.99 16.40 -1.33
CA ASP A 146 -1.93 17.34 -0.21
C ASP A 146 -0.75 17.02 0.73
N TYR A 147 0.01 18.04 1.15
CA TYR A 147 1.14 17.90 2.10
C TYR A 147 0.91 18.78 3.33
N PRO A 148 0.13 18.31 4.32
CA PRO A 148 -0.23 19.15 5.45
C PRO A 148 0.96 19.43 6.38
N GLN A 149 1.91 18.49 6.49
CA GLN A 149 3.07 18.58 7.37
C GLN A 149 4.25 17.78 6.80
N GLY A 150 5.30 18.46 6.33
CA GLY A 150 6.54 17.78 5.92
C GLY A 150 6.47 17.08 4.55
N PRO A 151 7.36 16.10 4.30
CA PRO A 151 7.58 15.52 2.97
C PRO A 151 6.62 14.38 2.60
N PHE A 152 5.70 13.99 3.48
CA PHE A 152 4.78 12.88 3.25
C PHE A 152 3.40 13.39 2.79
N PRO A 153 2.77 12.71 1.82
CA PRO A 153 1.45 13.09 1.36
C PRO A 153 0.38 12.70 2.37
N ARG A 154 -0.74 13.44 2.37
CA ARG A 154 -2.00 13.04 2.99
C ARG A 154 -2.80 12.22 1.99
N ILE A 155 -3.23 11.04 2.43
CA ILE A 155 -4.08 10.13 1.66
C ILE A 155 -5.40 9.96 2.40
N TRP A 156 -6.50 9.98 1.67
CA TRP A 156 -7.85 9.87 2.22
C TRP A 156 -8.38 8.47 1.99
N SER A 157 -8.76 7.77 3.06
CA SER A 157 -9.37 6.46 2.98
C SER A 157 -10.89 6.61 3.06
N SER A 158 -11.62 6.00 2.12
CA SER A 158 -13.08 6.05 2.11
C SER A 158 -13.67 5.27 3.28
N LEU A 159 -14.73 5.80 3.86
CA LEU A 159 -15.47 5.20 4.97
C LEU A 159 -15.95 3.77 4.64
N ASP A 160 -15.74 2.85 5.57
CA ASP A 160 -16.08 1.41 5.56
C ASP A 160 -15.45 0.56 4.44
N LYS A 161 -15.12 1.15 3.29
CA LYS A 161 -14.50 0.50 2.11
C LYS A 161 -12.98 0.57 2.07
N HIS A 162 -12.43 1.57 2.74
CA HIS A 162 -11.00 1.83 2.84
C HIS A 162 -10.21 2.19 1.57
N ALA A 163 -10.83 2.23 0.39
CA ALA A 163 -10.24 2.73 -0.85
C ALA A 163 -9.50 4.07 -0.67
N ASN A 164 -8.29 4.19 -1.24
CA ASN A 164 -7.38 5.31 -0.98
C ASN A 164 -7.39 6.36 -2.10
N TYR A 165 -7.53 7.63 -1.73
CA TYR A 165 -7.69 8.76 -2.64
C TYR A 165 -6.70 9.90 -2.38
N ARG A 166 -6.35 10.62 -3.45
CA ARG A 166 -5.41 11.76 -3.41
C ARG A 166 -5.89 12.93 -2.56
N ASN A 167 -7.20 13.15 -2.52
CA ASN A 167 -7.83 14.23 -1.75
C ASN A 167 -9.29 13.88 -1.44
N ARG A 168 -9.87 14.62 -0.49
CA ARG A 168 -11.25 14.43 -0.07
C ARG A 168 -12.25 14.56 -1.23
N ALA A 169 -12.08 15.55 -2.10
CA ALA A 169 -13.02 15.78 -3.19
C ALA A 169 -13.07 14.61 -4.17
N ALA A 170 -11.92 13.99 -4.46
CA ALA A 170 -11.82 12.78 -5.27
C ALA A 170 -12.58 11.62 -4.61
N CYS A 171 -12.38 11.39 -3.31
CA CYS A 171 -13.09 10.37 -2.55
C CYS A 171 -14.62 10.55 -2.57
N GLU A 172 -15.12 11.76 -2.30
CA GLU A 172 -16.56 12.07 -2.35
C GLU A 172 -17.19 11.96 -3.76
N SER A 173 -16.33 11.90 -4.79
CA SER A 173 -16.69 11.68 -6.18
C SER A 173 -16.36 10.27 -6.68
N GLY A 174 -15.73 9.44 -5.85
CA GLY A 174 -14.91 8.30 -6.25
C GLY A 174 -15.67 7.18 -6.95
N ALA A 175 -16.93 6.95 -6.62
CA ALA A 175 -17.71 5.86 -7.21
C ALA A 175 -18.87 6.33 -8.09
N PHE A 176 -19.30 5.44 -8.99
CA PHE A 176 -20.61 5.52 -9.62
C PHE A 176 -21.68 5.69 -8.53
N ALA A 177 -22.52 6.72 -8.66
CA ALA A 177 -23.53 7.10 -7.67
C ALA A 177 -23.01 7.54 -6.27
N ARG A 178 -21.74 7.99 -6.14
CA ARG A 178 -21.16 8.53 -4.89
C ARG A 178 -21.18 7.51 -3.74
N GLN A 179 -20.83 6.27 -4.05
CA GLN A 179 -20.80 5.18 -3.07
C GLN A 179 -19.53 5.17 -2.20
N ASP A 180 -18.54 6.01 -2.53
CA ASP A 180 -17.38 6.29 -1.69
C ASP A 180 -17.63 7.61 -0.97
N SER A 181 -17.38 7.60 0.33
CA SER A 181 -17.59 8.76 1.18
C SER A 181 -16.32 9.03 1.95
N CYS A 182 -15.90 10.29 1.94
CA CYS A 182 -14.93 10.80 2.89
C CYS A 182 -15.56 11.90 3.77
N HIS A 183 -16.82 11.70 4.16
CA HIS A 183 -17.54 12.59 5.05
C HIS A 183 -16.99 12.47 6.49
N GLY A 184 -17.23 13.47 7.33
CA GLY A 184 -16.84 13.45 8.74
C GLY A 184 -15.57 14.24 9.07
N ASP A 185 -15.17 14.13 10.33
CA ASP A 185 -13.91 14.67 10.86
C ASP A 185 -12.82 13.62 10.71
N TYR A 186 -11.65 14.00 10.18
CA TYR A 186 -10.59 13.04 9.87
C TYR A 186 -9.43 13.16 10.85
N ILE A 187 -8.98 12.02 11.33
CA ILE A 187 -7.77 11.91 12.14
C ILE A 187 -6.69 11.33 11.23
N GLY A 188 -5.74 12.19 10.86
CA GLY A 188 -4.56 11.76 10.12
C GLY A 188 -3.61 11.00 11.03
N THR A 189 -3.30 9.75 10.68
CA THR A 189 -2.29 8.94 11.37
C THR A 189 -1.22 8.52 10.37
N GLN A 190 0.05 8.74 10.70
CA GLN A 190 1.12 8.32 9.82
C GLN A 190 1.17 6.79 9.80
N ILE A 191 1.30 6.20 8.61
CA ILE A 191 1.38 4.74 8.47
C ILE A 191 2.68 4.25 9.11
N PRO A 192 2.64 3.35 10.12
CA PRO A 192 3.85 2.82 10.70
C PRO A 192 4.55 1.89 9.70
N ALA A 193 5.85 2.12 9.48
CA ALA A 193 6.70 1.31 8.61
C ALA A 193 7.98 0.84 9.37
N PRO A 194 7.85 0.02 10.42
CA PRO A 194 9.00 -0.51 11.13
C PRO A 194 9.73 -1.55 10.28
N ALA A 195 11.06 -1.67 10.43
CA ALA A 195 11.87 -2.66 9.72
C ALA A 195 11.42 -4.11 9.91
N SER A 196 10.75 -4.42 11.02
CA SER A 196 10.17 -5.75 11.30
C SER A 196 8.92 -6.08 10.46
N ARG A 197 8.42 -5.13 9.67
CA ARG A 197 7.28 -5.30 8.76
C ARG A 197 7.66 -5.08 7.29
N ASN A 198 8.96 -5.13 6.96
CA ASN A 198 9.40 -5.21 5.58
C ASN A 198 9.03 -6.59 5.02
N LEU A 199 8.22 -6.62 3.96
CA LEU A 199 7.81 -7.84 3.26
C LEU A 199 8.93 -8.40 2.39
N GLY A 200 9.94 -7.60 2.08
CA GLY A 200 11.00 -7.90 1.14
C GLY A 200 10.57 -7.74 -0.32
N ASN A 201 11.39 -8.27 -1.21
CA ASN A 201 11.18 -8.24 -2.65
C ASN A 201 11.15 -9.66 -3.26
N TYR A 202 10.38 -9.90 -4.31
CA TYR A 202 10.28 -11.18 -5.01
C TYR A 202 10.41 -11.09 -6.53
N TYR A 203 9.78 -10.09 -7.18
CA TYR A 203 9.76 -10.00 -8.64
C TYR A 203 10.93 -9.19 -9.22
N HIS A 204 11.64 -8.37 -8.45
CA HIS A 204 12.81 -7.66 -8.94
C HIS A 204 14.07 -8.54 -8.83
N VAL A 205 14.34 -9.32 -9.88
CA VAL A 205 15.67 -9.94 -10.06
C VAL A 205 16.49 -9.01 -10.95
N PRO A 206 17.50 -8.31 -10.42
CA PRO A 206 18.33 -7.43 -11.25
C PRO A 206 18.99 -8.22 -12.38
N ALA A 207 19.04 -7.66 -13.59
CA ALA A 207 19.67 -8.30 -14.73
C ALA A 207 21.10 -8.76 -14.39
N GLY A 208 21.38 -10.06 -14.60
CA GLY A 208 22.67 -10.69 -14.30
C GLY A 208 22.88 -11.10 -12.84
N SER A 209 21.87 -11.02 -11.97
CA SER A 209 21.91 -11.60 -10.62
C SER A 209 21.62 -13.10 -10.66
N GLU A 210 22.49 -13.91 -10.07
CA GLU A 210 22.21 -15.33 -9.76
C GLU A 210 21.37 -15.50 -8.48
N ILE A 211 21.28 -14.43 -7.68
CA ILE A 211 20.54 -14.41 -6.43
C ILE A 211 19.13 -13.88 -6.71
N VAL A 212 18.13 -14.69 -6.34
CA VAL A 212 16.70 -14.38 -6.45
C VAL A 212 16.32 -13.48 -5.29
N ALA A 213 15.55 -12.42 -5.56
CA ALA A 213 15.00 -11.58 -4.51
C ALA A 213 14.18 -12.42 -3.51
N THR A 214 14.26 -12.08 -2.22
CA THR A 214 13.70 -12.88 -1.13
C THR A 214 12.55 -12.19 -0.39
N GLN A 215 11.43 -12.91 -0.29
CA GLN A 215 10.32 -12.56 0.59
C GLN A 215 10.80 -12.68 2.05
N LEU A 216 10.79 -11.58 2.79
CA LEU A 216 11.12 -11.58 4.22
C LEU A 216 9.93 -12.01 5.08
N ILE A 217 8.72 -11.61 4.68
CA ILE A 217 7.47 -11.96 5.36
C ILE A 217 6.49 -12.54 4.33
N PRO A 218 6.39 -13.88 4.22
CA PRO A 218 5.50 -14.52 3.25
C PRO A 218 4.03 -14.38 3.64
N CYS A 219 3.74 -14.64 4.92
CA CYS A 219 2.42 -14.55 5.52
C CYS A 219 2.55 -14.06 6.97
N THR A 220 1.47 -13.49 7.49
CA THR A 220 1.40 -13.05 8.89
C THR A 220 0.07 -13.42 9.54
N SER A 221 0.01 -13.22 10.86
CA SER A 221 -1.22 -13.29 11.65
C SER A 221 -1.51 -11.92 12.27
N TRP A 222 -2.77 -11.67 12.62
CA TRP A 222 -3.15 -10.50 13.40
C TRP A 222 -2.40 -10.45 14.75
N GLU A 223 -1.80 -9.29 15.05
CA GLU A 223 -1.00 -9.00 16.25
C GLU A 223 -1.78 -8.16 17.28
N GLY A 224 -3.00 -7.71 16.94
CA GLY A 224 -3.84 -6.92 17.85
C GLY A 224 -4.52 -7.78 18.94
N PRO A 225 -5.27 -7.16 19.85
CA PRO A 225 -5.74 -7.82 21.05
C PRO A 225 -6.73 -8.97 20.78
N ASP A 226 -6.63 -10.03 21.58
CA ASP A 226 -7.37 -11.30 21.44
C ASP A 226 -8.91 -11.17 21.48
N TRP A 227 -9.48 -10.06 21.99
CA TRP A 227 -10.92 -9.88 21.93
C TRP A 227 -11.39 -9.49 20.51
N MET A 228 -10.53 -8.86 19.72
CA MET A 228 -10.73 -8.65 18.28
C MET A 228 -10.48 -9.95 17.49
N TYR A 229 -9.69 -10.86 18.05
CA TYR A 229 -9.36 -12.17 17.48
C TYR A 229 -10.58 -13.10 17.35
N TYR A 230 -11.67 -12.85 18.08
CA TYR A 230 -12.93 -13.57 17.86
C TYR A 230 -13.62 -13.23 16.54
N ALA A 231 -13.34 -12.05 15.97
CA ALA A 231 -13.66 -11.71 14.58
C ALA A 231 -12.57 -12.18 13.61
N ALA A 232 -11.29 -12.16 14.03
CA ALA A 232 -10.12 -12.44 13.19
C ALA A 232 -9.73 -13.95 13.01
N ARG A 233 -10.63 -14.90 13.30
CA ARG A 233 -10.22 -16.31 13.57
C ARG A 233 -9.44 -16.94 12.40
N THR A 234 -8.20 -17.34 12.69
CA THR A 234 -7.32 -18.28 11.93
C THR A 234 -6.88 -17.87 10.53
N GLY A 235 -7.31 -16.72 10.01
CA GLY A 235 -6.80 -16.21 8.74
C GLY A 235 -5.31 -15.92 8.83
N GLN A 236 -4.55 -16.30 7.80
CA GLN A 236 -3.23 -15.77 7.54
C GLN A 236 -3.34 -14.86 6.32
N GLU A 237 -2.84 -13.64 6.44
CA GLU A 237 -2.67 -12.77 5.28
C GLU A 237 -1.35 -13.14 4.60
N CYS A 238 -1.43 -13.64 3.38
CA CYS A 238 -0.29 -14.13 2.60
C CYS A 238 -0.05 -13.24 1.38
N PHE A 239 0.82 -12.24 1.54
CA PHE A 239 1.05 -11.18 0.56
C PHE A 239 1.56 -11.67 -0.80
N TRP A 240 2.32 -12.77 -0.80
CA TRP A 240 2.97 -13.30 -2.01
C TRP A 240 2.24 -14.52 -2.60
N SER A 241 1.02 -14.77 -2.16
CA SER A 241 0.17 -15.86 -2.65
C SER A 241 -0.91 -15.34 -3.60
N ASP A 242 -1.44 -16.22 -4.45
CA ASP A 242 -2.64 -15.90 -5.26
C ASP A 242 -3.93 -15.99 -4.43
N ASN A 243 -3.83 -16.27 -3.12
CA ASN A 243 -4.98 -16.34 -2.25
C ASN A 243 -5.55 -14.93 -2.06
N VAL A 244 -6.85 -14.82 -2.26
CA VAL A 244 -7.60 -13.63 -1.90
C VAL A 244 -7.61 -13.52 -0.37
N PHE A 245 -7.41 -12.31 0.14
CA PHE A 245 -7.47 -12.03 1.57
C PHE A 245 -8.57 -11.00 1.82
N SER A 246 -9.73 -11.47 2.25
CA SER A 246 -10.94 -10.64 2.40
C SER A 246 -11.01 -9.94 3.78
N GLY A 247 -9.86 -9.51 4.31
CA GLY A 247 -9.69 -9.15 5.71
C GLY A 247 -9.52 -10.37 6.63
N TRP A 248 -9.27 -10.13 7.92
CA TRP A 248 -9.02 -11.21 8.87
C TRP A 248 -10.33 -11.92 9.32
N ASP A 249 -11.51 -11.45 8.85
CA ASP A 249 -12.81 -12.06 9.10
C ASP A 249 -13.14 -13.16 8.05
N PRO A 250 -13.14 -14.45 8.45
CA PRO A 250 -13.34 -15.58 7.53
C PRO A 250 -14.79 -15.73 7.02
N THR A 251 -15.72 -14.88 7.45
CA THR A 251 -17.15 -15.02 7.09
C THR A 251 -17.53 -14.28 5.80
N LYS A 252 -16.60 -13.56 5.18
CA LYS A 252 -16.85 -12.73 4.00
C LYS A 252 -16.41 -13.42 2.71
N PRO A 253 -17.24 -13.42 1.64
CA PRO A 253 -16.89 -14.06 0.38
C PRO A 253 -15.83 -13.26 -0.40
N ASP A 254 -15.03 -14.01 -1.17
CA ASP A 254 -13.86 -13.54 -1.91
C ASP A 254 -14.23 -12.77 -3.19
N ASP A 255 -14.11 -11.43 -3.15
CA ASP A 255 -14.07 -10.57 -4.35
C ASP A 255 -12.80 -9.69 -4.41
N ALA A 256 -11.85 -9.89 -3.49
CA ALA A 256 -10.68 -9.03 -3.34
C ALA A 256 -9.52 -9.36 -4.29
N THR A 257 -8.71 -8.34 -4.60
CA THR A 257 -7.48 -8.50 -5.38
C THR A 257 -6.33 -8.97 -4.49
N PRO A 258 -5.62 -10.08 -4.79
CA PRO A 258 -4.44 -10.48 -4.01
C PRO A 258 -3.26 -9.49 -4.16
N TYR A 259 -2.56 -9.17 -3.07
CA TYR A 259 -1.33 -8.35 -3.10
C TYR A 259 -0.29 -8.85 -4.09
N LYS A 260 -0.15 -10.16 -4.28
CA LYS A 260 0.78 -10.74 -5.25
C LYS A 260 0.59 -10.17 -6.66
N ARG A 261 -0.65 -9.88 -7.07
CA ARG A 261 -0.93 -9.28 -8.38
C ARG A 261 -0.48 -7.83 -8.42
N ILE A 262 -0.72 -7.07 -7.34
CA ILE A 262 -0.29 -5.68 -7.18
C ILE A 262 1.24 -5.61 -7.22
N PHE A 263 1.93 -6.41 -6.40
CA PHE A 263 3.40 -6.49 -6.37
C PHE A 263 4.00 -6.83 -7.73
N LYS A 264 3.38 -7.75 -8.47
CA LYS A 264 3.83 -8.09 -9.82
C LYS A 264 3.73 -6.92 -10.79
N ILE A 265 2.70 -6.09 -10.69
CA ILE A 265 2.51 -4.92 -11.56
C ILE A 265 3.63 -3.88 -11.32
N PHE A 266 3.98 -3.66 -10.06
CA PHE A 266 5.01 -2.68 -9.68
C PHE A 266 6.43 -3.26 -9.61
N GLY A 267 6.60 -4.57 -9.78
CA GLY A 267 7.91 -5.22 -9.75
C GLY A 267 8.52 -5.29 -8.34
N PHE A 268 7.70 -5.53 -7.32
CA PHE A 268 8.16 -5.85 -5.95
C PHE A 268 8.42 -7.32 -5.76
#